data_AF-A0AAQ4QSM4-F1
#
_entry.id   AF-A0AAQ4QSM4-F1
#
_cell.length_a   1.000
_cell.length_b   1.000
_cell.length_c   1.000
_cell.angle_alpha   90.00
_cell.angle_beta   90.00
_cell.angle_gamma   90.00
#
_symmetry.space_group_name_H-M   'P 1'
#
loop_
_entity.id
_entity.type
_entity.pdbx_description
1 polymer ?
#
loop_
_entity_poly.entity_id
_entity_poly.type
_entity_poly.pdbx_seq_one_letter_code
_entity_poly.pdbx_strand_id
1 'polypeptide(L)'
;MPQHCAAYFCANRRTIASRTRGITFHKFPKDKHVRKKWEVALRRDGFTASDSSVLCCEHFKQSDLDKTGQIVRLRDGVIPSVFSFPVHLQKLERLMKVKCSPKTQKKK
;
A
#
# COMPACT_ATOMS: atom_id res chain seq x y z
N MET A 1 -10.53 21.23 0.06
CA MET A 1 -11.07 19.84 0.04
C MET A 1 -10.13 18.91 0.81
N PRO A 2 -10.64 18.06 1.72
CA PRO A 2 -9.83 17.06 2.40
C PRO A 2 -9.30 16.02 1.40
N GLN A 3 -8.06 15.58 1.58
CA GLN A 3 -7.49 14.51 0.76
C GLN A 3 -8.03 13.16 1.24
N HIS A 4 -8.51 12.33 0.30
CA HIS A 4 -9.04 11.00 0.59
C HIS A 4 -8.04 9.91 0.18
N CYS A 5 -8.07 8.77 0.87
CA CYS A 5 -7.28 7.62 0.45
C CYS A 5 -7.73 7.13 -0.92
N ALA A 6 -6.79 6.94 -1.84
CA ALA A 6 -7.07 6.41 -3.18
C ALA A 6 -7.33 4.90 -3.20
N ALA A 7 -7.06 4.19 -2.09
CA ALA A 7 -7.26 2.76 -1.97
C ALA A 7 -8.71 2.33 -2.10
N TYR A 8 -8.91 1.19 -2.76
CA TYR A 8 -10.22 0.58 -2.86
C TYR A 8 -10.78 0.26 -1.48
N PHE A 9 -12.06 0.56 -1.26
CA PHE A 9 -12.79 0.32 -0.01
C PHE A 9 -12.21 1.05 1.23
N CYS A 10 -11.36 2.07 1.03
CA CYS A 10 -10.81 2.85 2.13
C CYS A 10 -11.56 4.17 2.33
N ALA A 11 -12.27 4.29 3.45
CA ALA A 11 -13.00 5.51 3.82
C ALA A 11 -12.13 6.55 4.56
N ASN A 12 -10.82 6.31 4.69
CA ASN A 12 -9.94 7.21 5.42
C ASN A 12 -9.76 8.53 4.68
N ARG A 13 -10.11 9.60 5.39
CA ARG A 13 -9.93 11.00 4.98
C ARG A 13 -8.91 11.69 5.85
N ARG A 14 -8.16 12.64 5.27
CA ARG A 14 -7.19 13.46 6.01
C ARG A 14 -7.92 14.47 6.91
N THR A 15 -8.28 14.01 8.11
CA THR A 15 -8.94 14.79 9.17
C THR A 15 -8.24 14.61 10.52
N ILE A 16 -8.60 15.45 11.49
CA ILE A 16 -8.09 15.36 12.88
C ILE A 16 -8.36 13.97 13.47
N ALA A 17 -9.54 13.40 13.25
CA ALA A 17 -9.90 12.05 13.70
C ALA A 17 -9.01 10.93 13.12
N SER A 18 -8.48 11.10 11.90
CA SER A 18 -7.51 10.15 11.35
C SER A 18 -6.14 10.33 11.99
N ARG A 19 -5.75 11.58 12.29
CA ARG A 19 -4.50 11.88 12.99
C ARG A 19 -4.49 11.34 14.42
N THR A 20 -5.60 11.46 15.15
CA THR A 20 -5.72 10.90 16.52
C THR A 20 -5.67 9.37 16.52
N ARG A 21 -6.12 8.72 15.44
CA ARG A 21 -5.94 7.28 15.21
C ARG A 21 -4.52 6.89 14.75
N GLY A 22 -3.62 7.85 14.61
CA GLY A 22 -2.25 7.61 14.12
C GLY A 22 -2.14 7.32 12.62
N ILE A 23 -3.20 7.62 11.84
CA ILE A 23 -3.21 7.38 10.40
C ILE A 23 -2.47 8.50 9.69
N THR A 24 -1.37 8.15 9.04
CA THR A 24 -0.58 9.07 8.19
C THR A 24 -0.93 8.88 6.71
N PHE A 25 -0.79 9.94 5.92
CA PHE A 25 -1.14 9.95 4.50
C PHE A 25 0.12 10.22 3.68
N HIS A 26 0.45 9.30 2.78
CA HIS A 26 1.63 9.35 1.93
C HIS A 26 1.22 9.67 0.50
N LYS A 27 1.91 10.63 -0.11
CA LYS A 27 1.72 10.99 -1.52
C LYS A 27 2.34 9.91 -2.42
N PHE A 28 1.84 9.84 -3.65
CA PHE A 28 2.47 9.00 -4.66
C PHE A 28 3.92 9.45 -4.91
N PRO A 29 4.85 8.50 -5.04
CA PRO A 29 6.23 8.81 -5.35
C PRO A 29 6.35 9.55 -6.69
N LYS A 30 7.41 10.36 -6.82
CA LYS A 30 7.74 11.06 -8.07
C LYS A 30 8.29 10.11 -9.13
N ASP A 31 8.93 9.01 -8.68
CA ASP A 31 9.44 8.00 -9.59
C ASP A 31 8.29 7.31 -10.33
N LYS A 32 8.36 7.36 -11.67
CA LYS A 32 7.29 6.84 -12.55
C LYS A 32 7.12 5.32 -12.42
N HIS A 33 8.21 4.58 -12.17
CA HIS A 33 8.15 3.13 -12.05
C HIS A 33 7.45 2.71 -10.76
N VAL A 34 7.80 3.34 -9.64
CA VAL A 34 7.14 3.09 -8.34
C VAL A 34 5.69 3.59 -8.38
N ARG A 35 5.44 4.76 -8.97
CA ARG A 35 4.08 5.30 -9.15
C ARG A 35 3.18 4.33 -9.93
N LYS A 36 3.66 3.79 -11.05
CA LYS A 36 2.93 2.79 -11.84
C LYS A 36 2.65 1.51 -11.05
N LYS A 37 3.60 1.06 -10.24
CA LYS A 37 3.40 -0.10 -9.34
C LYS A 37 2.28 0.16 -8.33
N TRP A 38 2.17 1.39 -7.81
CA TRP A 38 1.08 1.76 -6.90
C TRP A 38 -0.28 1.78 -7.60
N GLU A 39 -0.34 2.34 -8.82
CA GLU A 39 -1.57 2.33 -9.64
C GLU A 39 -2.05 0.90 -9.91
N VAL A 40 -1.14 0.01 -10.31
CA VAL A 40 -1.44 -1.41 -10.52
C VAL A 40 -1.86 -2.09 -9.21
N ALA A 41 -1.21 -1.76 -8.09
CA ALA A 41 -1.53 -2.33 -6.78
C ALA A 41 -2.95 -1.96 -6.30
N LEU A 42 -3.48 -0.81 -6.72
CA LEU A 42 -4.85 -0.41 -6.43
C LEU A 42 -5.90 -1.23 -7.19
N ARG A 43 -5.50 -1.94 -8.26
CA ARG A 43 -6.36 -2.79 -9.10
C ARG A 43 -7.64 -2.10 -9.54
N ARG A 44 -7.56 -0.79 -9.77
CA ARG A 44 -8.70 0.04 -10.15
C ARG A 44 -8.58 0.34 -11.64
N ASP A 45 -9.54 -0.18 -12.41
CA ASP A 45 -9.57 -0.01 -13.86
C ASP A 45 -9.64 1.49 -14.21
N GLY A 46 -8.75 1.93 -15.11
CA GLY A 46 -8.66 3.34 -15.54
C GLY A 46 -8.20 4.35 -14.46
N PHE A 47 -7.69 3.90 -13.31
CA PHE A 47 -7.21 4.84 -12.28
C PHE A 47 -5.79 5.33 -12.57
N THR A 48 -5.66 6.65 -12.75
CA THR A 48 -4.38 7.34 -12.86
C THR A 48 -4.14 8.17 -11.61
N ALA A 49 -3.01 7.97 -10.95
CA ALA A 49 -2.65 8.70 -9.76
C ALA A 49 -2.31 10.17 -10.09
N SER A 50 -3.09 11.09 -9.55
CA SER A 50 -2.78 12.53 -9.60
C SER A 50 -1.81 12.93 -8.48
N ASP A 51 -1.13 14.07 -8.58
CA ASP A 51 -0.22 14.57 -7.53
C ASP A 51 -0.93 14.92 -6.21
N SER A 52 -2.26 15.07 -6.24
CA SER A 52 -3.11 15.17 -5.06
C SER A 52 -3.46 13.81 -4.44
N SER A 53 -3.31 12.71 -5.19
CA SER A 53 -3.66 11.37 -4.71
C SER A 53 -2.74 10.95 -3.56
N VAL A 54 -3.32 10.33 -2.55
CA VAL A 54 -2.61 9.87 -1.35
C VAL A 54 -3.11 8.49 -0.93
N LEU A 55 -2.25 7.74 -0.26
CA LEU A 55 -2.61 6.48 0.42
C LEU A 55 -2.36 6.61 1.92
N CYS A 56 -3.23 6.02 2.73
CA CYS A 56 -3.01 5.94 4.17
C CYS A 56 -2.00 4.84 4.53
N CYS A 57 -1.34 5.00 5.68
CA CYS A 57 -0.31 4.09 6.17
C CYS A 57 -0.78 2.64 6.36
N GLU A 58 -2.08 2.41 6.54
CA GLU A 58 -2.67 1.07 6.68
C GLU A 58 -2.48 0.18 5.43
N HIS A 59 -2.20 0.77 4.26
CA HIS A 59 -1.93 0.01 3.03
C HIS A 59 -0.45 -0.43 2.89
N PHE A 60 0.38 -0.03 3.84
CA PHE A 60 1.80 -0.34 3.90
C PHE A 60 2.08 -1.21 5.13
N LYS A 61 3.12 -2.04 5.05
CA LYS A 61 3.55 -2.77 6.25
C LYS A 61 4.25 -1.79 7.17
N GLN A 62 4.18 -2.06 8.47
CA GLN A 62 4.86 -1.22 9.46
C GLN A 62 6.38 -1.21 9.25
N SER A 63 6.95 -2.29 8.70
CA SER A 63 8.37 -2.40 8.33
C SER A 63 8.79 -1.48 7.18
N ASP A 64 7.83 -1.07 6.35
CA ASP A 64 8.09 -0.19 5.20
C ASP A 64 7.99 1.30 5.59
N LEU A 65 7.46 1.58 6.79
CA LEU A 65 7.28 2.91 7.35
C LEU A 65 8.44 3.24 8.27
N ASP A 66 9.22 4.25 7.91
CA ASP A 66 10.24 4.79 8.79
C ASP A 66 9.60 5.74 9.79
N LYS A 67 9.52 5.28 11.04
CA LYS A 67 9.06 6.04 12.21
C LYS A 67 10.22 6.60 13.04
N THR A 68 11.45 6.53 12.52
CA THR A 68 12.68 6.91 13.23
C THR A 68 12.77 8.40 13.56
N GLY A 69 11.89 9.25 13.00
CA GLY A 69 11.84 10.68 13.28
C GLY A 69 10.44 11.20 13.61
N GLN A 70 10.30 12.53 13.73
CA GLN A 70 9.02 13.20 14.00
C GLN A 70 7.96 13.01 12.90
N ILE A 71 8.37 12.63 11.69
CA ILE A 71 7.48 12.44 10.54
C ILE A 71 7.61 10.99 10.08
N VAL A 72 6.47 10.29 10.03
CA VAL A 72 6.41 8.95 9.41
C VAL A 72 6.63 9.11 7.91
N ARG A 73 7.71 8.51 7.40
CA ARG A 73 8.04 8.49 5.98
C ARG A 73 7.92 7.06 5.46
N LEU A 74 7.68 6.95 4.16
CA LEU A 74 7.73 5.65 3.50
C LEU A 74 9.13 5.47 2.93
N ARG A 75 9.68 4.25 3.03
CA ARG A 75 10.95 3.91 2.38
C ARG A 75 10.83 4.05 0.86
N ASP A 76 11.97 4.31 0.24
CA ASP A 76 12.03 4.39 -1.22
C ASP A 76 11.77 3.01 -1.85
N GLY A 77 11.06 3.00 -2.98
CA GLY A 77 10.70 1.77 -3.68
C GLY A 77 9.61 0.90 -3.04
N VAL A 78 9.02 1.30 -1.91
CA VAL A 78 7.92 0.54 -1.28
C VAL A 78 6.67 0.54 -2.16
N ILE A 79 5.99 -0.60 -2.22
CA ILE A 79 4.74 -0.79 -2.94
C ILE A 79 3.64 -1.14 -1.91
N PRO A 80 2.47 -0.47 -1.93
CA PRO A 80 1.37 -0.84 -1.06
C PRO A 80 0.95 -2.28 -1.39
N SER A 81 0.87 -3.12 -0.37
CA SER A 81 0.55 -4.55 -0.51
C SER A 81 -0.62 -4.98 0.37
N VAL A 82 -1.05 -4.11 1.29
CA VAL A 82 -2.12 -4.40 2.23
C VAL A 82 -3.41 -3.77 1.71
N PHE A 83 -4.24 -4.59 1.08
CA PHE A 83 -5.57 -4.19 0.61
C PHE A 83 -6.58 -5.27 0.99
N SER A 84 -7.70 -4.86 1.58
CA SER A 84 -8.84 -5.74 1.81
C SER A 84 -9.66 -5.86 0.53
N PHE A 85 -9.18 -6.65 -0.44
CA PHE A 85 -9.97 -7.00 -1.60
C PHE A 85 -11.04 -8.05 -1.22
N PRO A 86 -12.27 -7.99 -1.76
CA PRO A 86 -13.28 -9.03 -1.54
C PRO A 86 -12.77 -10.41 -1.96
N VAL A 87 -13.24 -11.47 -1.28
CA VAL A 87 -12.75 -12.87 -1.39
C VAL A 87 -12.69 -13.37 -2.85
N HIS A 88 -13.59 -12.89 -3.70
CA HIS A 88 -13.60 -13.23 -5.13
C HIS A 88 -12.34 -12.74 -5.89
N LEU A 89 -11.77 -11.58 -5.52
CA LEU A 89 -10.54 -11.03 -6.12
C LEU A 89 -9.25 -11.59 -5.49
N GLN A 90 -9.35 -12.28 -4.35
CA GLN A 90 -8.22 -12.96 -3.69
C GLN A 90 -7.88 -14.31 -4.36
N LYS A 91 -8.83 -14.89 -5.11
CA LYS A 91 -8.67 -16.23 -5.72
C LYS A 91 -7.55 -16.29 -6.76
N LEU A 92 -7.19 -15.16 -7.39
CA LEU A 92 -6.04 -15.05 -8.30
C LEU A 92 -4.67 -15.10 -7.57
N GLU A 93 -4.57 -14.60 -6.33
CA GLU A 93 -3.31 -14.63 -5.57
C GLU A 93 -2.97 -16.02 -5.03
N ARG A 94 -3.99 -16.81 -4.65
CA ARG A 94 -3.77 -18.20 -4.21
C ARG A 94 -3.31 -19.11 -5.33
N LEU A 95 -3.69 -18.85 -6.59
CA LEU A 95 -3.18 -19.61 -7.73
C LEU A 95 -1.72 -19.28 -8.06
N MET A 96 -1.26 -18.05 -7.79
CA MET A 96 0.14 -17.66 -8.05
C MET A 96 1.11 -18.00 -6.91
N LYS A 97 0.65 -18.27 -5.68
CA LYS A 97 1.50 -18.77 -4.58
C LYS A 97 1.83 -20.27 -4.67
N VAL A 98 1.32 -21.00 -5.66
CA VAL A 98 1.52 -22.46 -5.84
C VAL A 98 2.72 -22.79 -6.75
N LYS A 99 3.69 -21.88 -6.94
CA LYS A 99 4.99 -22.27 -7.51
C LYS A 99 6.15 -21.85 -6.64
N CYS A 100 6.73 -22.89 -6.02
CA CYS A 100 8.03 -23.00 -5.37
C CYS A 100 8.17 -22.56 -3.90
N SER A 101 8.05 -23.55 -3.02
CA SER A 101 8.91 -23.77 -1.85
C SER A 101 8.98 -25.28 -1.59
N PRO A 102 9.98 -25.84 -0.88
CA PRO A 102 11.32 -25.34 -0.55
C PRO A 102 12.45 -26.38 -0.83
N LYS A 103 13.71 -25.96 -1.08
CA LYS A 103 14.85 -26.89 -1.01
C LYS A 103 15.34 -27.01 0.44
N THR A 104 15.15 -28.22 0.96
CA THR A 104 15.58 -28.88 2.19
C THR A 104 16.86 -28.37 2.85
N GLN A 105 16.78 -28.09 4.16
CA GLN A 105 17.92 -28.00 5.08
C GLN A 105 18.35 -29.43 5.47
N LYS A 106 19.64 -29.77 5.34
CA LYS A 106 20.21 -31.00 5.91
C LYS A 106 21.30 -30.60 6.92
N LYS A 107 20.99 -30.82 8.20
CA LYS A 107 21.89 -30.70 9.36
C LYS A 107 23.12 -31.60 9.20
N LYS A 108 24.26 -31.14 9.69
CA LYS A 108 25.47 -31.93 9.97
C LYS A 108 25.44 -32.39 11.42
#